data_AF-A0A3N9MTM5-F1
#
_entry.id   AF-A0A3N9MTM5-F1
#
_cell.length_a   1.000
_cell.length_b   1.000
_cell.length_c   1.000
_cell.angle_alpha   90.00
_cell.angle_beta   90.00
_cell.angle_gamma   90.00
#
_symmetry.space_group_name_H-M   'P 1'
#
loop_
_entity.id
_entity.type
_entity.pdbx_description
1 polymer ?
#
loop_
_entity_poly.entity_id
_entity_poly.type
_entity_poly.pdbx_seq_one_letter_code
_entity_poly.pdbx_strand_id
1 'polypeptide(L)' 'MRSMMTKLFTRFSEDLQLKGLSQKTSTMLTIVAKQLIKHYQKSPEEISNEERRQYFLYKKNVRQ' A
#
# COMPACT_ATOMS: atom_id res chain seq x y z
N MET A 1 -17.81 1.70 4.01
CA MET A 1 -16.33 1.66 4.03
C MET A 1 -15.69 0.94 2.82
N ARG A 2 -16.18 -0.24 2.38
CA ARG A 2 -15.54 -1.05 1.30
C ARG A 2 -15.39 -0.32 -0.06
N SER A 3 -16.36 0.52 -0.44
CA SER A 3 -16.32 1.33 -1.68
C SER A 3 -15.27 2.46 -1.67
N MET A 4 -15.07 3.10 -0.52
CA MET A 4 -14.12 4.21 -0.37
C MET A 4 -12.67 3.73 -0.50
N MET A 5 -12.35 2.57 0.09
CA MET A 5 -11.04 1.94 -0.08
C MET A 5 -10.74 1.60 -1.54
N THR A 6 -11.71 1.06 -2.28
CA THR A 6 -11.51 0.75 -3.70
C THR A 6 -11.20 2.00 -4.51
N LYS A 7 -11.93 3.11 -4.29
CA LYS A 7 -11.67 4.39 -4.97
C LYS A 7 -10.28 4.97 -4.66
N LEU A 8 -9.86 4.94 -3.39
CA LEU A 8 -8.53 5.40 -2.98
C LEU A 8 -7.42 4.64 -3.73
N PHE A 9 -7.54 3.32 -3.79
CA PHE A 9 -6.53 2.48 -4.44
C PHE A 9 -6.55 2.54 -5.97
N THR A 10 -7.71 2.78 -6.58
CA THR A 10 -7.80 3.06 -8.02
C THR A 10 -7.03 4.35 -8.34
N ARG A 11 -7.34 5.45 -7.63
CA ARG A 11 -6.65 6.73 -7.81
C ARG A 11 -5.14 6.61 -7.56
N PHE A 12 -4.74 5.90 -6.51
CA PHE A 12 -3.33 5.65 -6.24
C PHE A 12 -2.63 4.94 -7.41
N SER A 13 -3.26 3.92 -8.00
CA SER A 13 -2.69 3.23 -9.16
C SER A 13 -2.58 4.13 -10.39
N GLU A 14 -3.57 4.98 -10.65
CA GLU A 14 -3.55 5.98 -11.73
C GLU A 14 -2.44 7.01 -11.53
N ASP A 15 -2.29 7.53 -10.31
CA ASP A 15 -1.22 8.48 -9.95
C ASP A 15 0.18 7.86 -10.15
N LEU A 16 0.33 6.56 -9.89
CA LEU A 16 1.59 5.85 -10.14
C LEU A 16 1.88 5.69 -11.64
N GLN A 17 0.85 5.44 -12.46
CA GLN A 17 1.00 5.41 -13.93
C GLN A 17 1.40 6.79 -14.47
N LEU A 18 0.79 7.87 -13.99
CA LEU A 18 1.13 9.25 -14.36
C LEU A 18 2.59 9.61 -14.02
N LYS A 19 3.17 8.97 -13.00
CA LYS A 19 4.59 9.08 -12.64
C LYS A 19 5.53 8.23 -13.52
N GLY A 20 5.01 7.59 -14.56
CA GLY A 20 5.77 6.75 -15.49
C GLY A 20 6.04 5.33 -14.99
N LEU A 21 5.38 4.88 -13.92
CA LEU A 21 5.51 3.49 -13.45
C LEU A 21 4.68 2.55 -14.33
N SER A 22 5.24 1.38 -14.63
CA SER A 22 4.52 0.36 -15.38
C SER A 22 3.25 -0.09 -14.65
N GLN A 23 2.24 -0.54 -15.41
CA GLN A 23 1.01 -1.12 -14.86
C GLN A 23 1.29 -2.20 -13.81
N LYS A 24 2.29 -3.06 -14.08
CA LYS A 24 2.70 -4.14 -13.19
C LYS A 24 3.24 -3.59 -11.87
N THR A 25 4.09 -2.56 -11.94
CA THR A 25 4.66 -1.90 -10.75
C THR A 25 3.57 -1.21 -9.94
N SER A 26 2.67 -0.45 -10.58
CA SER A 26 1.56 0.24 -9.91
C SER A 26 0.60 -0.73 -9.21
N THR A 27 0.31 -1.86 -9.86
CA THR A 27 -0.51 -2.94 -9.28
C THR A 27 0.17 -3.53 -8.05
N MET A 28 1.47 -3.84 -8.12
CA MET A 28 2.23 -4.39 -6.98
C MET A 28 2.29 -3.41 -5.81
N LEU A 29 2.56 -2.13 -6.06
CA LEU A 29 2.56 -1.10 -5.01
C LEU A 29 1.18 -0.96 -4.35
N THR A 30 0.10 -1.03 -5.14
CA THR A 30 -1.27 -1.02 -4.64
C THR A 30 -1.56 -2.23 -3.74
N ILE A 31 -1.09 -3.42 -4.12
CA ILE A 31 -1.23 -4.64 -3.30
C ILE A 31 -0.46 -4.49 -1.98
N VAL A 32 0.77 -3.98 -2.02
CA VAL A 32 1.60 -3.77 -0.82
C VAL A 32 0.91 -2.79 0.15
N ALA A 33 0.38 -1.67 -0.35
CA ALA A 33 -0.36 -0.70 0.47
C ALA A 33 -1.62 -1.32 1.11
N LYS A 34 -2.36 -2.16 0.38
CA LYS A 34 -3.51 -2.91 0.95
C LYS A 34 -3.09 -3.86 2.06
N GLN A 35 -1.96 -4.55 1.91
CA GLN A 35 -1.45 -5.47 2.92
C GLN A 35 -0.95 -4.76 4.17
N LEU A 36 -0.32 -3.60 4.01
CA LEU A 36 0.11 -2.74 5.12
C LEU A 36 -1.09 -2.29 5.97
N ILE A 37 -2.15 -1.79 5.32
CA ILE A 37 -3.39 -1.40 6.00
C ILE A 37 -4.04 -2.59 6.71
N LYS A 38 -4.09 -3.76 6.05
CA LYS A 38 -4.63 -4.97 6.67
C LYS A 38 -3.81 -5.42 7.88
N HIS A 39 -2.49 -5.22 7.87
CA HIS A 39 -1.61 -5.61 8.98
C HIS A 39 -1.84 -4.75 10.22
N TYR A 40 -1.94 -3.43 10.05
CA TYR A 40 -2.14 -2.51 11.18
C TYR A 40 -3.61 -2.24 11.53
N GLN A 41 -4.55 -2.62 10.66
CA GLN A 41 -5.98 -2.30 10.79
C GLN A 41 -6.26 -0.79 10.93
N LYS A 42 -5.40 0.03 10.30
CA LYS A 42 -5.44 1.50 10.34
C LYS A 42 -5.73 2.07 8.96
N SER A 43 -6.34 3.25 8.87
CA SER A 43 -6.40 3.99 7.62
C SER A 43 -4.97 4.37 7.17
N PRO A 44 -4.72 4.58 5.87
CA PRO A 44 -3.36 4.87 5.40
C PRO A 44 -2.78 6.18 5.97
N GLU A 45 -3.64 7.11 6.39
CA GLU A 45 -3.26 8.38 7.02
C GLU A 45 -2.82 8.21 8.48
N GLU A 46 -3.31 7.18 9.17
CA GLU A 46 -2.98 6.87 10.57
C GLU A 46 -1.71 6.02 10.72
N ILE A 47 -1.13 5.53 9.62
CA ILE A 47 0.07 4.69 9.64
C ILE A 47 1.31 5.57 9.63
N SER A 48 2.02 5.57 10.77
CA SER A 48 3.25 6.34 10.97
C SER A 48 4.39 5.88 10.06
N ASN A 49 5.41 6.73 9.89
CA ASN A 49 6.64 6.36 9.18
C ASN A 49 7.34 5.17 9.86
N GLU A 50 7.33 5.10 11.19
CA GLU A 50 7.97 4.02 11.93
C GLU A 50 7.23 2.69 11.73
N GLU A 51 5.91 2.68 11.79
CA GLU A 51 5.11 1.48 11.47
C GLU A 51 5.35 1.00 10.04
N ARG A 52 5.43 1.93 9.07
CA ARG A 52 5.82 1.55 7.68
C ARG A 52 7.18 0.86 7.65
N ARG A 53 8.18 1.42 8.33
CA ARG A 53 9.53 0.86 8.41
C ARG A 53 9.52 -0.54 9.04
N GLN A 54 8.84 -0.70 10.18
CA GLN A 54 8.73 -1.98 10.87
C GLN A 54 8.03 -3.04 10.01
N TYR A 55 6.99 -2.67 9.27
CA TYR A 55 6.33 -3.58 8.36
C TYR A 55 7.25 -4.08 7.24
N PHE A 56 8.03 -3.18 6.62
CA PHE A 56 8.99 -3.59 5.59
C PHE A 56 10.10 -4.48 6.15
N LEU A 57 10.56 -4.24 7.39
CA LEU A 57 11.50 -5.12 8.08
C LEU A 57 10.90 -6.50 8.37
N TYR A 58 9.66 -6.55 8.88
CA TYR A 58 8.92 -7.81 9.09
C TYR A 58 8.81 -8.61 7.78
N LYS A 59 8.40 -7.95 6.69
CA LYS A 59 8.33 -8.56 5.35
C LYS A 59 9.67 -9.11 4.87
N LYS A 60 10.76 -8.38 5.10
CA LYS A 60 12.10 -8.80 4.66
C LYS A 60 12.64 -9.98 5.46
N ASN A 61 12.39 -10.00 6.78
CA ASN A 61 13.10 -10.90 7.70
C ASN A 61 12.26 -12.11 8.14
N VAL A 62 10.93 -12.02 8.14
CA VAL A 62 10.05 -13.04 8.75
C VAL A 62 9.24 -13.80 7.72
N ARG A 63 8.81 -13.14 6.64
CA ARG A 63 7.83 -13.68 5.70
C ARG A 63 8.36 -13.62 4.26
N GLN A 64 9.19 -14.60 3.90
CA GLN A 64 9.54 -14.89 2.50
C GLN A 64 8.33 -15.42 1.74
#